data_AF-A0A0M6WJM3-F1
#
_entry.id   AF-A0A0M6WJM3-F1
#
_cell.length_a   1.000
_cell.length_b   1.000
_cell.length_c   1.000
_cell.angle_alpha   90.00
_cell.angle_beta   90.00
_cell.angle_gamma   90.00
#
_symmetry.space_group_name_H-M   'P 1'
#
loop_
_entity.id
_entity.type
_entity.pdbx_description
1 polymer ?
#
loop_
_entity_poly.entity_id
_entity_poly.type
_entity_poly.pdbx_seq_one_letter_code
_entity_poly.pdbx_strand_id
1 'polypeptide(L)' 'MKRIKAACITQTLHFLLKEDVSSDYAKKLVTEEVKKYKDSLNKNKTQYKILSEETLADGSVIIEIKKQYNTSPIGHYLD' A
#
# COMPACT_ATOMS: atom_id res chain seq x y z
N MET A 1 14.37 4.70 -29.38
CA MET A 1 13.77 3.65 -28.52
C MET A 1 14.12 3.93 -27.07
N LYS A 2 13.17 3.82 -26.13
CA LYS A 2 13.39 4.07 -24.68
C LYS A 2 13.61 2.75 -23.95
N ARG A 3 14.59 2.70 -23.04
CA ARG A 3 14.82 1.57 -22.12
C ARG A 3 14.77 2.08 -20.67
N ILE A 4 13.99 1.42 -19.84
CA ILE A 4 13.89 1.75 -18.41
C ILE A 4 15.15 1.21 -17.70
N LYS A 5 15.86 2.09 -16.97
CA LYS A 5 17.06 1.76 -16.19
C LYS A 5 16.78 1.56 -14.71
N ALA A 6 15.80 2.30 -14.18
CA ALA A 6 15.22 2.12 -12.86
C ALA A 6 13.82 2.74 -12.84
N ALA A 7 12.89 2.20 -12.04
CA ALA A 7 11.58 2.80 -11.81
C ALA A 7 10.97 2.37 -10.48
N CYS A 8 10.26 3.30 -9.85
CA CYS A 8 9.36 3.06 -8.72
C CYS A 8 8.05 3.80 -8.97
N ILE A 9 7.01 3.47 -8.21
CA ILE A 9 5.75 4.19 -8.17
C ILE A 9 5.47 4.62 -6.73
N THR A 10 5.06 5.88 -6.56
CA THR A 10 4.48 6.38 -5.30
C THR A 10 2.97 6.35 -5.46
N GLN A 11 2.27 5.74 -4.50
CA GLN A 11 0.81 5.66 -4.49
C GLN A 11 0.28 6.04 -3.12
N THR A 12 -0.84 6.76 -3.11
CA THR A 12 -1.67 6.94 -1.93
C THR A 12 -2.86 6.00 -2.05
N LEU A 13 -2.98 5.10 -1.08
CA LEU A 13 -4.02 4.07 -1.02
C LEU A 13 -4.97 4.43 0.11
N HIS A 14 -6.27 4.43 -0.17
CA HIS A 14 -7.31 4.65 0.83
C HIS A 14 -8.11 3.35 1.01
N PHE A 15 -7.97 2.75 2.19
CA PHE A 15 -8.70 1.57 2.62
C PHE A 15 -10.00 2.03 3.27
N LEU A 16 -11.09 1.96 2.51
CA LEU A 16 -12.41 2.43 2.90
C LEU A 16 -13.14 1.42 3.77
N LEU A 17 -14.00 1.93 4.65
CA LEU A 17 -14.89 1.12 5.45
C LEU A 17 -15.97 0.51 4.54
N LYS A 18 -16.36 -0.74 4.84
CA LYS A 18 -17.50 -1.37 4.17
C LYS A 18 -18.81 -0.82 4.74
N GLU A 19 -19.70 -0.38 3.86
CA GLU A 19 -20.94 0.32 4.24
C GLU A 19 -22.05 -0.62 4.74
N ASP A 20 -22.03 -1.91 4.38
CA ASP A 20 -23.10 -2.89 4.69
C ASP A 20 -22.92 -3.65 6.01
N VAL A 21 -22.04 -3.20 6.90
CA VAL A 21 -21.72 -3.92 8.15
C VAL A 21 -21.64 -2.98 9.34
N SER A 22 -21.66 -3.54 10.56
CA SER A 22 -21.51 -2.72 11.77
C SER A 22 -20.15 -2.01 11.78
N SER A 23 -20.13 -0.78 12.33
CA SER A 23 -18.92 0.07 12.38
C SER A 23 -17.70 -0.65 12.97
N ASP A 24 -17.87 -1.37 14.08
CA ASP A 24 -16.76 -2.12 14.70
C ASP A 24 -16.23 -3.25 13.80
N TYR A 25 -17.12 -3.90 13.06
CA TYR A 25 -16.72 -4.93 12.11
C TYR A 25 -16.06 -4.34 10.86
N ALA A 26 -16.56 -3.21 10.34
CA ALA A 26 -15.96 -2.48 9.23
C ALA A 26 -14.51 -2.09 9.54
N LYS A 27 -14.24 -1.56 10.75
CA LYS A 27 -12.88 -1.20 11.20
C LYS A 27 -11.93 -2.40 11.25
N LYS A 28 -12.43 -3.56 11.72
CA LYS A 28 -11.66 -4.81 11.71
C LYS A 28 -11.33 -5.25 10.28
N LEU A 29 -12.30 -5.18 9.36
CA LEU A 29 -12.08 -5.53 7.96
C LEU A 29 -11.02 -4.65 7.30
N VAL A 30 -11.07 -3.34 7.52
CA VAL A 30 -10.05 -2.40 7.02
C VAL A 30 -8.67 -2.77 7.55
N THR A 31 -8.56 -3.05 8.85
CA THR A 31 -7.29 -3.45 9.48
C THR A 31 -6.74 -4.75 8.86
N GLU A 32 -7.61 -5.73 8.63
CA GLU A 32 -7.23 -6.99 7.96
C GLU A 32 -6.82 -6.77 6.50
N GLU A 33 -7.48 -5.87 5.79
CA GLU A 33 -7.18 -5.57 4.39
C GLU A 33 -5.82 -4.88 4.25
N VAL A 34 -5.53 -3.91 5.12
CA VAL A 34 -4.20 -3.28 5.22
C VAL A 34 -3.13 -4.34 5.49
N LYS A 35 -3.38 -5.25 6.43
CA LYS A 35 -2.45 -6.35 6.73
C LYS A 35 -2.24 -7.25 5.51
N LYS A 36 -3.32 -7.71 4.87
CA LYS A 36 -3.27 -8.55 3.66
C LYS A 36 -2.50 -7.87 2.52
N TYR A 37 -2.66 -6.55 2.35
CA TYR A 37 -1.92 -5.80 1.36
C TYR A 37 -0.41 -5.84 1.63
N LYS A 38 0.02 -5.54 2.86
CA LYS A 38 1.44 -5.60 3.25
C LYS A 38 2.01 -7.02 3.12
N ASP A 39 1.26 -8.03 3.57
CA ASP A 39 1.65 -9.43 3.46
C ASP A 39 1.82 -9.87 1.99
N SER A 40 0.96 -9.38 1.09
CA SER A 40 1.08 -9.63 -0.35
C SER A 40 2.36 -9.02 -0.94
N LEU A 41 2.72 -7.80 -0.54
CA LEU A 41 3.98 -7.17 -0.96
C LEU A 41 5.19 -7.99 -0.51
N ASN A 42 5.18 -8.45 0.74
CA ASN A 42 6.24 -9.29 1.30
C ASN A 42 6.32 -10.65 0.58
N LYS A 43 5.18 -11.31 0.36
CA LYS A 43 5.10 -12.59 -0.35
C LYS A 43 5.63 -12.50 -1.77
N ASN A 44 5.31 -11.42 -2.48
CA ASN A 44 5.78 -11.17 -3.83
C ASN A 44 7.21 -10.62 -3.88
N LYS A 45 7.88 -10.45 -2.73
CA LYS A 45 9.21 -9.84 -2.60
C LYS A 45 9.31 -8.50 -3.33
N THR A 46 8.20 -7.75 -3.37
CA THR A 46 8.17 -6.41 -3.96
C THR A 46 9.02 -5.51 -3.08
N GLN A 47 9.92 -4.73 -3.68
CA GLN A 47 10.68 -3.74 -2.92
C GLN A 47 9.78 -2.52 -2.68
N TYR A 48 9.60 -2.12 -1.42
CA TYR A 48 8.77 -0.97 -1.06
C TYR A 48 9.25 -0.27 0.22
N LYS A 49 8.79 0.97 0.40
CA LYS A 49 8.96 1.82 1.58
C LYS A 49 7.62 2.49 1.86
N ILE A 50 7.10 2.29 3.07
CA ILE A 50 5.91 3.02 3.54
C ILE A 50 6.39 4.43 3.93
N LEU A 51 5.79 5.45 3.31
CA LEU A 51 6.11 6.85 3.56
C LEU A 51 5.21 7.43 4.66
N SER A 52 3.93 7.06 4.65
CA SER A 52 2.95 7.46 5.66
C SER A 52 1.89 6.37 5.82
N GLU A 53 1.35 6.22 7.02
CA GLU A 53 0.21 5.38 7.34
C GLU A 53 -0.60 6.05 8.45
N GLU A 54 -1.84 6.40 8.13
CA GLU A 54 -2.73 7.14 9.01
C GLU A 54 -4.09 6.46 9.08
N THR A 55 -4.57 6.23 10.30
CA THR A 55 -5.96 5.82 10.54
C THR A 55 -6.80 7.06 10.79
N LEU A 56 -7.80 7.30 9.95
CA LEU A 56 -8.70 8.44 10.07
C LEU A 56 -9.73 8.25 11.18
N ALA A 57 -10.41 9.34 11.56
CA ALA A 57 -11.38 9.34 12.65
C ALA A 57 -12.58 8.38 12.41
N ASP A 58 -12.95 8.16 11.15
CA ASP A 58 -13.99 7.20 10.75
C ASP A 58 -13.52 5.75 10.89
N GLY A 59 -12.21 5.49 10.94
CA GLY A 59 -11.58 4.18 10.99
C GLY A 59 -11.12 3.65 9.63
N SER A 60 -11.22 4.43 8.56
CA SER A 60 -10.55 4.17 7.30
C SER A 60 -9.04 4.41 7.43
N VAL A 61 -8.23 3.82 6.54
CA VAL A 61 -6.76 3.93 6.61
C VAL A 61 -6.21 4.48 5.30
N ILE A 62 -5.34 5.48 5.38
CA ILE A 62 -4.59 6.00 4.25
C ILE A 62 -3.13 5.54 4.37
N ILE A 63 -2.60 4.95 3.31
CA ILE A 63 -1.19 4.56 3.20
C ILE A 63 -0.58 5.24 2.00
N GLU A 64 0.47 6.03 2.24
CA GLU A 64 1.38 6.46 1.18
C GLU A 64 2.55 5.50 1.10
N ILE A 65 2.74 4.90 -0.08
CA ILE A 65 3.75 3.86 -0.31
C ILE A 65 4.52 4.13 -1.59
N LYS A 66 5.84 4.02 -1.49
CA LYS A 66 6.75 3.96 -2.63
C LYS A 66 7.13 2.51 -2.87
N LYS A 67 6.89 1.97 -4.07
CA LYS A 67 7.18 0.56 -4.38
C LYS A 67 7.73 0.35 -5.77
N GLN A 68 8.29 -0.83 -6.01
CA GLN A 68 8.76 -1.27 -7.32
C GLN A 68 7.65 -1.18 -8.36
N TYR A 69 7.97 -0.62 -9.53
CA TYR A 69 7.03 -0.52 -10.63
C TYR A 69 7.18 -1.72 -11.58
N ASN A 70 6.20 -2.63 -11.55
CA ASN A 70 6.23 -3.90 -12.27
C ASN A 70 7.52 -4.68 -11.97
N THR A 71 8.18 -5.19 -13.00
CA THR A 71 9.47 -5.90 -12.91
C THR A 71 10.68 -4.99 -13.12
N SER A 72 10.47 -3.66 -13.15
CA SER A 72 11.57 -2.73 -13.38
C SER A 72 12.54 -2.76 -12.20
N PRO A 73 13.86 -2.65 -12.42
CA PRO A 73 14.81 -2.48 -11.34
C PRO A 73 14.49 -1.21 -10.53
N ILE A 74 14.67 -1.27 -9.21
CA ILE A 74 14.36 -0.14 -8.32
C ILE A 74 15.47 0.93 -8.33
N GLY A 75 16.72 0.54 -8.58
CA GLY A 75 17.87 1.45 -8.49
C GLY A 75 18.00 2.06 -7.08
N HIS A 76 18.23 3.38 -7.03
CA HIS A 76 18.38 4.16 -5.78
C HIS A 76 17.07 4.75 -5.27
N TYR A 77 15.93 4.39 -5.87
CA TYR A 77 14.68 5.10 -5.58
C TYR A 77 14.06 4.78 -4.22
N LEU A 78 14.51 3.74 -3.50
CA LEU A 78 14.02 3.42 -2.15
C LEU A 78 15.01 3.73 -1.03
N ASP A 79 16.18 4.25 -1.37
CA ASP A 79 17.19 4.70 -0.41
C ASP A 79 16.59 5.75 0.57
#